data_AF-A0AA39HTJ8-F1
#
_entry.id   AF-A0AA39HTJ8-F1
#
_cell.length_a   1.000
_cell.length_b   1.000
_cell.length_c   1.000
_cell.angle_alpha   90.00
_cell.angle_beta   90.00
_cell.angle_gamma   90.00
#
_symmetry.space_group_name_H-M   'P 1'
#
loop_
_entity.id
_entity.type
_entity.pdbx_description
1 polymer ?
#
loop_
_entity_poly.entity_id
_entity_poly.type
_entity_poly.pdbx_seq_one_letter_code
_entity_poly.pdbx_strand_id
1 'polypeptide(L)'
;MKALLLLFLLLGAVSPCMRMSPGGGPSGPTTVAPVTPAPETTTTTTEMTTTTTACTGPHNNAGIFVSNSVDQTTMVPFGPIGSNAQPTATCPCNDGMKYFFNLNIDNDWESIIASGSSLAFELNCPGTQACVCTSPSECYMPSATDMTFAFAPFCDPATRVCSIYMKMEANGLDDGMVPAPDSSGTAFDYKSQLDPQGSPLPLPGPYRKINAVGCGGCPLPMNC
;
A
#
# COMPACT_ATOMS: atom_id res chain seq x y z
N MET A 1 -24.96 -21.59 -33.06
CA MET A 1 -25.20 -20.77 -34.27
C MET A 1 -26.00 -19.53 -33.90
N LYS A 2 -25.33 -18.39 -33.72
CA LYS A 2 -25.76 -17.06 -34.18
C LYS A 2 -24.65 -16.07 -33.82
N ALA A 3 -23.93 -15.70 -34.86
CA ALA A 3 -22.94 -14.63 -34.85
C ALA A 3 -23.66 -13.29 -34.62
N LEU A 4 -23.05 -12.40 -33.83
CA LEU A 4 -23.27 -10.98 -34.00
C LEU A 4 -21.92 -10.28 -34.10
N LEU A 5 -21.60 -10.03 -35.36
CA LEU A 5 -20.53 -9.20 -35.87
C LEU A 5 -20.89 -7.74 -35.53
N LEU A 6 -20.02 -7.01 -34.83
CA LEU A 6 -20.05 -5.54 -34.92
C LEU A 6 -18.63 -4.99 -35.04
N LEU A 7 -18.37 -4.63 -36.29
CA LEU A 7 -17.24 -3.96 -36.87
C LEU A 7 -17.36 -2.46 -36.55
N PHE A 8 -16.36 -1.85 -35.92
CA PHE A 8 -16.12 -0.42 -36.08
C PHE A 8 -14.64 -0.15 -36.41
N LEU A 9 -14.48 0.28 -37.65
CA LEU A 9 -13.31 0.89 -38.29
C LEU A 9 -12.76 2.07 -37.46
N LEU A 10 -11.45 2.09 -37.16
CA LEU A 10 -10.35 2.71 -37.92
C LEU A 10 -10.31 4.25 -37.90
N LEU A 11 -9.12 4.77 -37.55
CA LEU A 11 -8.42 5.99 -38.02
C LEU A 11 -8.16 7.11 -37.00
N GLY A 12 -6.88 7.46 -36.90
CA GLY A 12 -6.31 8.61 -36.17
C GLY A 12 -4.83 8.35 -35.83
N ALA A 13 -3.97 8.09 -36.82
CA ALA A 13 -3.15 9.10 -37.49
C ALA A 13 -2.14 9.82 -36.55
N VAL A 14 -0.90 9.34 -36.66
CA VAL A 14 0.41 9.96 -36.40
C VAL A 14 0.46 11.48 -36.14
N SER A 15 1.28 11.88 -35.18
CA SER A 15 2.11 13.09 -35.29
C SER A 15 3.46 12.92 -34.59
N PRO A 16 4.58 13.11 -35.32
CA PRO A 16 5.93 13.16 -34.76
C PRO A 16 6.31 14.61 -34.44
N CYS A 17 6.64 14.91 -33.18
CA CYS A 17 7.24 16.21 -32.84
C CYS A 17 8.76 16.09 -32.69
N MET A 18 9.41 17.02 -33.40
CA MET A 18 10.81 17.07 -33.76
C MET A 18 11.79 17.22 -32.58
N ARG A 19 12.99 16.65 -32.80
CA ARG A 19 14.26 17.09 -32.22
C ARG A 19 14.46 18.61 -32.39
N MET A 20 14.94 19.29 -31.35
CA MET A 20 15.76 20.49 -31.50
C MET A 20 17.12 20.30 -30.82
N SER A 21 18.13 20.79 -31.53
CA SER A 21 19.57 20.61 -31.37
C SER A 21 20.20 21.59 -30.34
N PRO A 22 21.51 21.45 -30.03
CA PRO A 22 22.16 22.05 -28.88
C PRO A 22 22.64 23.49 -29.14
N GLY A 23 22.46 24.35 -28.13
CA GLY A 23 23.04 25.69 -28.08
C GLY A 23 24.25 25.71 -27.16
N GLY A 24 25.45 25.60 -27.73
CA GLY A 24 26.71 25.98 -27.08
C GLY A 24 26.86 27.51 -27.11
N GLY A 25 27.23 28.09 -25.97
CA GLY A 25 27.55 29.50 -25.82
C GLY A 25 28.79 29.68 -24.93
N PRO A 26 29.55 30.78 -25.11
CA PRO A 26 30.98 30.84 -24.81
C PRO A 26 31.31 31.21 -23.35
N SER A 27 32.40 30.65 -22.87
CA SER A 27 33.05 30.97 -21.60
C SER A 27 33.64 32.39 -21.62
N GLY A 28 32.96 33.34 -21.00
CA GLY A 28 33.52 34.65 -20.66
C GLY A 28 34.35 34.60 -19.37
N PRO A 29 35.40 35.43 -19.22
CA PRO A 29 36.13 35.54 -17.97
C PRO A 29 35.32 36.34 -16.95
N THR A 30 34.83 35.67 -15.92
CA THR A 30 34.12 36.30 -14.80
C THR A 30 35.13 37.03 -13.91
N THR A 31 35.07 38.37 -13.93
CA THR A 31 35.76 39.23 -12.97
C THR A 31 35.12 39.06 -11.60
N VAL A 32 35.90 38.56 -10.63
CA VAL A 32 35.47 38.38 -9.25
C VAL A 32 35.47 39.75 -8.56
N ALA A 33 34.28 40.26 -8.23
CA ALA A 33 34.13 41.42 -7.37
C ALA A 33 34.32 41.03 -5.88
N PRO A 34 34.82 41.93 -5.01
CA PRO A 34 34.95 41.66 -3.59
C PRO A 34 33.56 41.57 -2.95
N VAL A 35 33.21 40.39 -2.42
CA VAL A 35 31.95 40.17 -1.70
C VAL A 35 32.11 40.70 -0.28
N THR A 36 31.28 41.70 0.06
CA THR A 36 31.14 42.21 1.43
C THR A 36 30.32 41.20 2.25
N PRO A 37 30.74 40.81 3.47
CA PRO A 37 29.98 39.88 4.29
C PRO A 37 28.63 40.48 4.68
N ALA A 38 27.54 39.79 4.36
CA ALA A 38 26.20 40.12 4.85
C ALA A 38 26.06 39.73 6.34
N PRO A 39 25.26 40.45 7.14
CA PRO A 39 25.08 40.15 8.55
C PRO A 39 24.40 38.78 8.74
N GLU A 40 25.02 37.93 9.56
CA GLU A 40 24.46 36.65 9.98
C GLU A 40 23.11 36.88 10.67
N THR A 41 22.03 36.45 10.02
CA THR A 41 20.69 36.47 10.60
C THR A 41 20.50 35.16 11.37
N THR A 42 20.57 35.22 12.70
CA THR A 42 20.31 34.06 13.56
C THR A 42 18.82 33.73 13.53
N THR A 43 18.44 32.71 12.76
CA THR A 43 17.07 32.19 12.74
C THR A 43 16.85 31.32 13.97
N THR A 44 16.09 31.82 14.94
CA THR A 44 15.64 31.03 16.10
C THR A 44 14.53 30.08 15.66
N THR A 45 14.89 28.83 15.36
CA THR A 45 13.93 27.75 15.10
C THR A 45 13.25 27.39 16.41
N THR A 46 11.96 27.72 16.54
CA THR A 46 11.15 27.25 17.67
C THR A 46 10.74 25.82 17.35
N GLU A 47 11.42 24.84 17.96
CA GLU A 47 11.01 23.44 17.89
C GLU A 47 9.67 23.29 18.61
N MET A 48 8.61 23.14 17.83
CA MET A 48 7.29 22.82 18.34
C MET A 48 7.32 21.35 18.75
N THR A 49 7.43 21.08 20.05
CA THR A 49 7.38 19.72 20.58
C THR A 49 5.95 19.20 20.49
N THR A 50 5.62 18.52 19.40
CA THR A 50 4.34 17.81 19.26
C THR A 50 4.38 16.59 20.17
N THR A 51 3.59 16.60 21.24
CA THR A 51 3.34 15.43 22.06
C THR A 51 2.51 14.43 21.26
N THR A 52 3.19 13.51 20.56
CA THR A 52 2.53 12.37 19.90
C THR A 52 1.96 11.47 20.99
N THR A 53 0.64 11.51 21.17
CA THR A 53 -0.04 10.49 21.96
C THR A 53 0.12 9.19 21.19
N ALA A 54 0.83 8.22 21.78
CA ALA A 54 1.14 6.97 21.09
C ALA A 54 -0.14 6.32 20.59
N CYS A 55 -0.23 6.10 19.27
CA CYS A 55 -1.37 5.48 18.63
C CYS A 55 -1.34 3.95 18.83
N THR A 56 -1.48 3.53 20.10
CA THR A 56 -1.53 2.14 20.54
C THR A 56 -2.98 1.72 20.71
N GLY A 57 -3.41 0.73 19.92
CA GLY A 57 -4.76 0.20 20.00
C GLY A 57 -5.00 -0.64 21.25
N PRO A 58 -6.20 -1.22 21.37
CA PRO A 58 -6.51 -2.13 22.47
C PRO A 58 -5.56 -3.33 22.50
N HIS A 59 -5.36 -3.90 23.68
CA HIS A 59 -4.51 -5.08 23.85
C HIS A 59 -5.03 -6.26 23.01
N ASN A 60 -4.13 -6.94 22.29
CA ASN A 60 -4.45 -8.03 21.35
C ASN A 60 -5.28 -7.63 20.12
N ASN A 61 -5.31 -6.36 19.73
CA ASN A 61 -5.97 -5.95 18.49
C ASN A 61 -4.92 -5.74 17.40
N ALA A 62 -5.10 -6.42 16.27
CA ALA A 62 -4.27 -6.19 15.10
C ALA A 62 -4.56 -4.79 14.53
N GLY A 63 -3.52 -4.02 14.24
CA GLY A 63 -3.62 -2.66 13.76
C GLY A 63 -3.02 -2.47 12.37
N ILE A 64 -3.60 -1.60 11.56
CA ILE A 64 -3.09 -1.24 10.23
C ILE A 64 -3.38 0.23 9.93
N PHE A 65 -2.39 0.89 9.37
CA PHE A 65 -2.49 2.26 8.88
C PHE A 65 -3.03 2.27 7.45
N VAL A 66 -4.01 3.12 7.17
CA VAL A 66 -4.53 3.36 5.83
C VAL A 66 -4.29 4.82 5.48
N SER A 67 -3.52 5.06 4.42
CA SER A 67 -3.21 6.38 3.89
C SER A 67 -4.47 7.14 3.47
N ASN A 68 -4.45 8.47 3.59
CA ASN A 68 -5.46 9.36 3.01
C ASN A 68 -5.53 9.27 1.48
N SER A 69 -4.53 8.66 0.83
CA SER A 69 -4.58 8.37 -0.60
C SER A 69 -5.51 7.21 -0.97
N VAL A 70 -6.06 6.50 0.02
CA VAL A 70 -7.08 5.46 -0.17
C VAL A 70 -8.46 6.08 0.09
N ASP A 71 -9.34 6.04 -0.92
CA ASP A 71 -10.73 6.43 -0.73
C ASP A 71 -11.47 5.35 0.09
N GLN A 72 -11.78 5.67 1.34
CA GLN A 72 -12.39 4.71 2.27
C GLN A 72 -13.83 4.31 1.91
N THR A 73 -14.48 5.04 1.02
CA THR A 73 -15.85 4.74 0.60
C THR A 73 -15.90 3.72 -0.54
N THR A 74 -14.85 3.67 -1.37
CA THR A 74 -14.82 2.85 -2.59
C THR A 74 -13.67 1.84 -2.61
N MET A 75 -12.56 2.13 -1.96
CA MET A 75 -11.33 1.34 -2.03
C MET A 75 -11.08 0.46 -0.80
N VAL A 76 -11.69 0.77 0.36
CA VAL A 76 -11.63 -0.05 1.59
C VAL A 76 -12.98 -0.03 2.35
N PRO A 77 -14.01 -0.73 1.86
CA PRO A 77 -15.30 -0.74 2.54
C PRO A 77 -15.22 -1.50 3.88
N PHE A 78 -15.31 -0.79 4.99
CA PHE A 78 -15.40 -1.37 6.34
C PHE A 78 -16.86 -1.64 6.76
N GLY A 79 -17.09 -2.68 7.58
CA GLY A 79 -18.35 -2.87 8.31
C GLY A 79 -19.58 -3.17 7.41
N PRO A 80 -20.81 -2.84 7.86
CA PRO A 80 -22.06 -3.28 7.22
C PRO A 80 -22.29 -2.73 5.79
N ILE A 81 -21.45 -1.81 5.32
CA ILE A 81 -21.45 -1.33 3.94
C ILE A 81 -20.76 -2.34 3.00
N GLY A 82 -19.97 -3.28 3.53
CA GLY A 82 -19.21 -4.27 2.74
C GLY A 82 -19.06 -5.66 3.38
N SER A 83 -19.89 -6.04 4.35
CA SER A 83 -19.83 -7.34 5.06
C SER A 83 -18.53 -7.64 5.82
N ASN A 84 -17.59 -6.68 5.89
CA ASN A 84 -16.28 -6.82 6.50
C ASN A 84 -16.30 -6.56 8.02
N ALA A 85 -15.24 -6.98 8.70
CA ALA A 85 -15.01 -6.75 10.12
C ALA A 85 -15.11 -5.26 10.49
N GLN A 86 -15.86 -4.96 11.56
CA GLN A 86 -15.93 -3.60 12.08
C GLN A 86 -14.65 -3.26 12.87
N PRO A 87 -13.99 -2.11 12.61
CA PRO A 87 -12.92 -1.64 13.46
C PRO A 87 -13.38 -1.45 14.91
N THR A 88 -12.60 -1.96 15.84
CA THR A 88 -12.79 -1.86 17.30
C THR A 88 -12.35 -0.53 17.88
N ALA A 89 -11.37 0.10 17.23
CA ALA A 89 -10.85 1.40 17.56
C ALA A 89 -10.24 2.00 16.28
N THR A 90 -10.21 3.33 16.23
CA THR A 90 -9.49 4.07 15.20
C THR A 90 -8.66 5.17 15.85
N CYS A 91 -7.66 5.64 15.12
CA CYS A 91 -6.76 6.68 15.57
C CYS A 91 -6.38 7.54 14.35
N PRO A 92 -6.75 8.83 14.33
CA PRO A 92 -6.33 9.75 13.29
C PRO A 92 -4.82 9.94 13.31
N CYS A 93 -4.20 9.95 12.13
CA CYS A 93 -2.80 10.24 11.93
C CYS A 93 -2.66 11.39 10.93
N ASN A 94 -1.47 11.98 10.79
CA ASN A 94 -1.29 13.14 9.91
C ASN A 94 -1.68 12.85 8.45
N ASP A 95 -1.31 11.66 7.96
CA ASP A 95 -1.47 11.27 6.55
C ASP A 95 -2.42 10.09 6.37
N GLY A 96 -3.27 9.80 7.35
CA GLY A 96 -4.16 8.65 7.28
C GLY A 96 -4.91 8.37 8.57
N MET A 97 -5.40 7.13 8.67
CA MET A 97 -6.06 6.64 9.85
C MET A 97 -5.56 5.24 10.17
N LYS A 98 -5.29 4.98 11.45
CA LYS A 98 -4.97 3.65 11.94
C LYS A 98 -6.24 2.98 12.45
N TYR A 99 -6.49 1.76 11.98
CA TYR A 99 -7.63 0.93 12.35
C TYR A 99 -7.16 -0.25 13.17
N PHE A 100 -7.96 -0.64 14.15
CA PHE A 100 -7.71 -1.81 14.99
C PHE A 100 -8.87 -2.78 14.90
N PHE A 101 -8.58 -4.06 14.76
CA PHE A 101 -9.57 -5.11 14.57
C PHE A 101 -9.59 -6.08 15.74
N ASN A 102 -10.74 -6.71 15.97
CA ASN A 102 -10.87 -7.76 16.97
C ASN A 102 -9.92 -8.92 16.67
N LEU A 103 -9.61 -9.68 17.72
CA LEU A 103 -8.90 -10.94 17.60
C LEU A 103 -9.67 -11.90 16.70
N ASN A 104 -8.91 -12.56 15.82
CA ASN A 104 -9.38 -13.67 15.00
C ASN A 104 -8.33 -14.78 15.07
N ILE A 105 -8.79 -16.01 15.26
CA ILE A 105 -7.95 -17.22 15.33
C ILE A 105 -8.20 -18.17 14.16
N ASP A 106 -9.19 -17.87 13.31
CA ASP A 106 -9.40 -18.60 12.07
C ASP A 106 -8.16 -18.39 11.21
N ASN A 107 -7.52 -19.49 10.83
CA ASN A 107 -6.30 -19.47 10.03
C ASN A 107 -6.54 -19.90 8.58
N ASP A 108 -7.77 -20.25 8.23
CA ASP A 108 -8.16 -20.68 6.89
C ASP A 108 -8.77 -19.51 6.11
N TRP A 109 -8.16 -19.16 4.98
CA TRP A 109 -8.60 -18.02 4.16
C TRP A 109 -9.99 -18.21 3.58
N GLU A 110 -10.36 -19.45 3.23
CA GLU A 110 -11.70 -19.72 2.70
C GLU A 110 -12.76 -19.44 3.76
N SER A 111 -12.54 -19.90 4.99
CA SER A 111 -13.40 -19.60 6.14
C SER A 111 -13.45 -18.10 6.47
N ILE A 112 -12.30 -17.41 6.45
CA ILE A 112 -12.23 -15.96 6.70
C ILE A 112 -13.07 -15.20 5.67
N ILE A 113 -12.88 -15.47 4.38
CA ILE A 113 -13.58 -14.80 3.29
C ILE A 113 -15.08 -15.15 3.32
N ALA A 114 -15.42 -16.43 3.49
CA ALA A 114 -16.81 -16.87 3.55
C ALA A 114 -17.59 -16.27 4.73
N SER A 115 -16.92 -16.01 5.85
CA SER A 115 -17.56 -15.38 7.01
C SER A 115 -17.90 -13.90 6.76
N GLY A 116 -17.12 -13.19 5.94
CA GLY A 116 -17.13 -11.73 5.77
C GLY A 116 -16.68 -10.98 7.05
N SER A 117 -17.21 -11.33 8.21
CA SER A 117 -16.95 -10.67 9.50
C SER A 117 -15.52 -10.79 10.00
N SER A 118 -14.74 -11.74 9.47
CA SER A 118 -13.33 -11.94 9.82
C SER A 118 -12.36 -11.27 8.86
N LEU A 119 -12.84 -10.72 7.74
CA LEU A 119 -12.02 -9.97 6.79
C LEU A 119 -11.96 -8.51 7.22
N ALA A 120 -10.78 -7.93 7.39
CA ALA A 120 -10.64 -6.51 7.75
C ALA A 120 -11.18 -5.62 6.63
N PHE A 121 -10.64 -5.80 5.42
CA PHE A 121 -11.05 -5.11 4.21
C PHE A 121 -10.38 -5.74 2.98
N GLU A 122 -10.88 -5.38 1.80
CA GLU A 122 -10.20 -5.55 0.53
C GLU A 122 -9.66 -4.19 0.07
N LEU A 123 -8.45 -4.15 -0.49
CA LEU A 123 -7.87 -2.92 -1.04
C LEU A 123 -7.99 -2.93 -2.57
N ASN A 124 -8.74 -1.96 -3.09
CA ASN A 124 -9.01 -1.82 -4.52
C ASN A 124 -8.40 -0.52 -5.07
N CYS A 125 -7.07 -0.50 -5.27
CA CYS A 125 -6.40 0.62 -5.94
C CYS A 125 -6.42 0.43 -7.48
N PRO A 126 -6.54 1.51 -8.29
CA PRO A 126 -6.51 1.38 -9.74
C PRO A 126 -5.15 0.91 -10.29
N GLY A 127 -5.14 -0.14 -11.12
CA GLY A 127 -3.93 -0.65 -11.78
C GLY A 127 -2.87 -1.13 -10.78
N THR A 128 -1.60 -0.76 -10.97
CA THR A 128 -0.49 -1.13 -10.07
C THR A 128 -0.24 -0.11 -8.94
N GLN A 129 -1.23 0.73 -8.63
CA GLN A 129 -1.06 1.84 -7.70
C GLN A 129 -1.15 1.46 -6.23
N ALA A 130 -1.54 0.22 -5.91
CA ALA A 130 -1.49 -0.22 -4.51
C ALA A 130 -0.05 -0.21 -4.00
N CYS A 131 0.13 0.19 -2.75
CA CYS A 131 1.35 -0.09 -2.02
C CYS A 131 1.01 -0.60 -0.63
N VAL A 132 1.71 -1.65 -0.21
CA VAL A 132 1.58 -2.26 1.11
C VAL A 132 2.95 -2.29 1.78
N CYS A 133 3.01 -2.01 3.08
CA CYS A 133 4.26 -1.97 3.84
C CYS A 133 4.19 -2.87 5.05
N THR A 134 5.22 -3.70 5.23
CA THR A 134 5.44 -4.49 6.45
C THR A 134 6.21 -3.67 7.49
N SER A 135 7.01 -2.69 7.06
CA SER A 135 7.73 -1.73 7.91
C SER A 135 8.04 -0.45 7.11
N PRO A 136 8.58 0.62 7.75
CA PRO A 136 8.92 1.85 7.03
C PRO A 136 9.98 1.67 5.92
N SER A 137 10.81 0.63 6.01
CA SER A 137 11.84 0.34 5.00
C SER A 137 11.45 -0.80 4.07
N GLU A 138 10.28 -1.41 4.27
CA GLU A 138 9.88 -2.62 3.56
C GLU A 138 8.45 -2.48 3.03
N CYS A 139 8.37 -2.01 1.79
CA CYS A 139 7.14 -1.77 1.05
C CYS A 139 7.14 -2.49 -0.30
N TYR A 140 5.94 -2.75 -0.82
CA TYR A 140 5.73 -3.54 -2.01
C TYR A 140 4.63 -2.96 -2.89
N MET A 141 4.78 -3.15 -4.20
CA MET A 141 3.82 -2.75 -5.23
C MET A 141 3.43 -3.96 -6.10
N PRO A 142 2.22 -4.00 -6.67
CA PRO A 142 1.78 -5.05 -7.58
C PRO A 142 2.65 -5.11 -8.84
N SER A 143 2.97 -6.32 -9.31
CA SER A 143 3.59 -6.53 -10.61
C SER A 143 2.60 -6.50 -11.77
N ALA A 144 1.30 -6.67 -11.48
CA ALA A 144 0.22 -6.75 -12.46
C ALA A 144 -0.99 -5.85 -12.06
N THR A 145 -1.81 -5.46 -13.04
CA THR A 145 -2.89 -4.48 -12.87
C THR A 145 -4.21 -5.05 -12.35
N ASP A 146 -4.34 -6.36 -12.35
CA ASP A 146 -5.54 -7.16 -12.11
C ASP A 146 -5.41 -7.97 -10.80
N MET A 147 -4.66 -7.42 -9.85
CA MET A 147 -4.45 -8.04 -8.54
C MET A 147 -5.45 -7.49 -7.51
N THR A 148 -5.99 -8.39 -6.69
CA THR A 148 -6.87 -8.04 -5.56
C THR A 148 -6.17 -8.37 -4.25
N PHE A 149 -6.35 -7.54 -3.22
CA PHE A 149 -5.70 -7.71 -1.92
C PHE A 149 -6.72 -7.81 -0.80
N ALA A 150 -6.74 -8.94 -0.10
CA ALA A 150 -7.59 -9.20 1.05
C ALA A 150 -6.77 -9.15 2.34
N PHE A 151 -7.24 -8.40 3.32
CA PHE A 151 -6.55 -8.21 4.61
C PHE A 151 -7.36 -8.81 5.73
N ALA A 152 -6.73 -9.63 6.57
CA ALA A 152 -7.39 -10.25 7.71
C ALA A 152 -6.55 -10.08 8.99
N PRO A 153 -7.16 -9.76 10.14
CA PRO A 153 -6.51 -9.92 11.42
C PRO A 153 -6.32 -11.41 11.70
N PHE A 154 -5.17 -11.76 12.25
CA PHE A 154 -4.91 -13.09 12.77
C PHE A 154 -4.02 -13.01 14.00
N CYS A 155 -4.44 -13.70 15.05
CA CYS A 155 -3.72 -13.82 16.31
C CYS A 155 -3.16 -15.23 16.41
N ASP A 156 -1.84 -15.33 16.35
CA ASP A 156 -1.18 -16.62 16.50
C ASP A 156 -1.38 -17.13 17.95
N PRO A 157 -2.06 -18.27 18.15
CA PRO A 157 -2.36 -18.78 19.49
C PRO A 157 -1.09 -19.15 20.28
N ALA A 158 0.02 -19.46 19.60
CA ALA A 158 1.28 -19.81 20.25
C ALA A 158 2.01 -18.58 20.80
N THR A 159 2.07 -17.50 20.02
CA THR A 159 2.79 -16.27 20.41
C THR A 159 1.91 -15.21 21.06
N ARG A 160 0.57 -15.34 20.93
CA ARG A 160 -0.42 -14.32 21.31
C ARG A 160 -0.19 -12.96 20.65
N VAL A 161 0.50 -12.95 19.50
CA VAL A 161 0.73 -11.74 18.71
C VAL A 161 -0.31 -11.68 17.61
N CYS A 162 -1.00 -10.55 17.54
CA CYS A 162 -1.99 -10.24 16.52
C CYS A 162 -1.37 -9.34 15.45
N SER A 163 -1.61 -9.67 14.18
CA SER A 163 -1.14 -8.86 13.04
C SER A 163 -2.17 -8.91 11.92
N ILE A 164 -2.12 -7.92 11.01
CA ILE A 164 -2.89 -7.98 9.78
C ILE A 164 -2.06 -8.73 8.75
N TYR A 165 -2.64 -9.75 8.13
CA TYR A 165 -2.03 -10.51 7.04
C TYR A 165 -2.73 -10.21 5.74
N MET A 166 -1.97 -10.21 4.64
CA MET A 166 -2.49 -9.99 3.30
C MET A 166 -2.45 -11.26 2.48
N LYS A 167 -3.59 -11.64 1.90
CA LYS A 167 -3.72 -12.55 0.76
C LYS A 167 -3.82 -11.70 -0.51
N MET A 168 -3.20 -12.17 -1.59
CA MET A 168 -3.41 -11.59 -2.91
C MET A 168 -4.07 -12.61 -3.82
N GLU A 169 -4.86 -12.12 -4.77
CA GLU A 169 -5.38 -12.90 -5.88
C GLU A 169 -4.89 -12.26 -7.17
N ALA A 170 -4.41 -13.09 -8.10
CA ALA A 170 -3.89 -12.66 -9.38
C ALA A 170 -4.25 -13.67 -10.48
N ASN A 171 -4.24 -13.22 -11.73
CA ASN A 171 -4.51 -14.09 -12.88
C ASN A 171 -3.32 -14.99 -13.22
N GLY A 172 -2.09 -14.49 -13.10
CA GLY A 172 -0.86 -15.26 -13.24
C GLY A 172 -0.37 -15.82 -11.91
N LEU A 173 0.14 -17.06 -11.93
CA LEU A 173 0.79 -17.66 -10.76
C LEU A 173 2.10 -16.94 -10.37
N ASP A 174 2.78 -16.36 -11.37
CA ASP A 174 4.03 -15.61 -11.17
C ASP A 174 3.78 -14.10 -10.94
N ASP A 175 2.52 -13.65 -10.99
CA ASP A 175 2.16 -12.29 -10.58
C ASP A 175 2.26 -12.17 -9.06
N GLY A 176 2.63 -11.00 -8.59
CA GLY A 176 2.95 -10.84 -7.18
C GLY A 176 3.27 -9.42 -6.78
N MET A 177 4.00 -9.34 -5.67
CA MET A 177 4.41 -8.10 -5.06
C MET A 177 5.91 -7.94 -5.25
N VAL A 178 6.30 -6.83 -5.86
CA VAL A 178 7.71 -6.44 -6.02
C VAL A 178 8.06 -5.35 -5.02
N PRO A 179 9.30 -5.31 -4.50
CA PRO A 179 9.71 -4.22 -3.62
C PRO A 179 9.51 -2.86 -4.29
N ALA A 180 8.94 -1.91 -3.56
CA ALA A 180 8.87 -0.52 -3.99
C ALA A 180 10.28 0.07 -4.20
N PRO A 181 10.45 1.18 -4.94
CA PRO A 181 11.73 1.87 -5.01
C PRO A 181 12.29 2.13 -3.60
N ASP A 182 13.59 1.87 -3.42
CA ASP A 182 14.33 2.01 -2.16
C ASP A 182 13.86 1.10 -0.99
N SER A 183 12.96 0.14 -1.26
CA SER A 183 12.52 -0.86 -0.29
C SER A 183 13.57 -1.97 -0.11
N SER A 184 13.76 -2.43 1.12
CA SER A 184 14.61 -3.58 1.46
C SER A 184 13.89 -4.93 1.34
N GLY A 185 12.66 -4.95 0.83
CA GLY A 185 11.83 -6.14 0.74
C GLY A 185 12.31 -7.17 -0.28
N THR A 186 11.75 -8.37 -0.18
CA THR A 186 11.97 -9.45 -1.16
C THR A 186 10.66 -9.74 -1.87
N ALA A 187 10.69 -9.76 -3.21
CA ALA A 187 9.54 -10.07 -4.04
C ALA A 187 8.90 -11.42 -3.65
N PHE A 188 7.59 -11.53 -3.80
CA PHE A 188 6.84 -12.76 -3.56
C PHE A 188 5.65 -12.84 -4.53
N ASP A 189 5.35 -14.05 -4.99
CA ASP A 189 4.36 -14.33 -6.03
C ASP A 189 3.08 -14.97 -5.47
N TYR A 190 2.00 -14.96 -6.27
CA TYR A 190 0.71 -15.50 -5.89
C TYR A 190 0.78 -17.01 -5.64
N LYS A 191 1.56 -17.72 -6.46
CA LYS A 191 1.83 -19.15 -6.30
C LYS A 191 2.36 -19.50 -4.92
N SER A 192 3.19 -18.65 -4.31
CA SER A 192 3.75 -18.89 -2.99
C SER A 192 2.68 -19.01 -1.90
N GLN A 193 1.46 -18.51 -2.13
CA GLN A 193 0.34 -18.57 -1.20
C GLN A 193 -0.51 -19.84 -1.34
N LEU A 194 -0.23 -20.68 -2.33
CA LEU A 194 -1.06 -21.82 -2.70
C LEU A 194 -0.38 -23.15 -2.41
N ASP A 195 -1.18 -24.16 -2.08
CA ASP A 195 -0.76 -25.56 -2.07
C ASP A 195 -0.64 -26.11 -3.52
N PRO A 196 -0.16 -27.35 -3.72
CA PRO A 196 -0.06 -27.95 -5.05
C PRO A 196 -1.40 -28.17 -5.77
N GLN A 197 -2.53 -28.07 -5.06
CA GLN A 197 -3.88 -28.15 -5.61
C GLN A 197 -4.45 -26.77 -5.99
N GLY A 198 -3.75 -25.69 -5.66
CA GLY A 198 -4.18 -24.32 -5.90
C GLY A 198 -5.01 -23.72 -4.78
N SER A 199 -5.13 -24.38 -3.62
CA SER A 199 -5.86 -23.87 -2.46
C SER A 199 -4.96 -22.96 -1.60
N PRO A 200 -5.48 -21.89 -0.99
CA PRO A 200 -4.69 -21.04 -0.10
C PRO A 200 -4.10 -21.80 1.08
N LEU A 201 -2.83 -21.57 1.40
CA LEU A 201 -2.19 -22.09 2.60
C LEU A 201 -2.78 -21.43 3.86
N PRO A 202 -2.72 -22.07 5.05
CA PRO A 202 -3.22 -21.46 6.28
C PRO A 202 -2.29 -20.37 6.83
N LEU A 203 -2.84 -19.43 7.61
CA LEU A 203 -2.10 -18.42 8.37
C LEU A 203 -1.30 -19.04 9.54
N PRO A 204 -0.14 -18.46 9.92
CA PRO A 204 0.50 -17.27 9.33
C PRO A 204 1.19 -17.56 7.98
N GLY A 205 1.42 -18.83 7.65
CA GLY A 205 1.84 -19.30 6.33
C GLY A 205 2.98 -18.50 5.68
N PRO A 206 2.99 -18.39 4.34
CA PRO A 206 3.89 -17.51 3.59
C PRO A 206 3.39 -16.06 3.49
N TYR A 207 2.29 -15.73 4.17
CA TYR A 207 1.65 -14.42 4.06
C TYR A 207 2.46 -13.34 4.80
N ARG A 208 2.39 -12.11 4.27
CA ARG A 208 3.09 -10.97 4.87
C ARG A 208 2.23 -10.30 5.93
N LYS A 209 2.87 -9.91 7.03
CA LYS A 209 2.30 -9.03 8.06
C LYS A 209 2.33 -7.59 7.55
N ILE A 210 1.17 -7.01 7.26
CA ILE A 210 1.07 -5.65 6.72
C ILE A 210 0.74 -4.67 7.84
N ASN A 211 1.52 -3.59 7.90
CA ASN A 211 1.36 -2.52 8.87
C ASN A 211 0.74 -1.27 8.24
N ALA A 212 0.88 -1.08 6.93
CA ALA A 212 0.27 0.05 6.23
C ALA A 212 -0.09 -0.23 4.78
N VAL A 213 -1.08 0.51 4.28
CA VAL A 213 -1.51 0.48 2.88
C VAL A 213 -1.75 1.90 2.34
N GLY A 214 -1.57 2.06 1.02
CA GLY A 214 -1.83 3.29 0.28
C GLY A 214 -2.15 3.02 -1.19
N CYS A 215 -2.79 3.99 -1.86
CA CYS A 215 -2.89 4.03 -3.32
C CYS A 215 -2.06 5.20 -3.88
N GLY A 216 -1.45 5.04 -5.05
CA GLY A 216 -0.68 6.08 -5.74
C GLY A 216 0.71 6.36 -5.16
N GLY A 217 1.13 5.59 -4.16
CA GLY A 217 2.42 5.72 -3.47
C GLY A 217 2.43 4.94 -2.15
N CYS A 218 3.63 4.67 -1.64
CA CYS A 218 3.78 3.98 -0.37
C CYS A 218 3.58 4.94 0.81
N PRO A 219 2.82 4.53 1.85
CA PRO A 219 2.56 5.35 3.02
C PRO A 219 3.82 5.50 3.88
N LEU A 220 4.68 6.46 3.55
CA LEU A 220 5.89 6.80 4.29
C LEU A 220 5.92 8.32 4.56
N PRO A 221 6.13 8.76 5.82
CA PRO A 221 6.29 7.96 7.04
C PRO A 221 4.95 7.51 7.65
N MET A 222 4.93 6.34 8.30
CA MET A 222 3.78 5.83 9.05
C MET A 222 3.65 6.49 10.44
N ASN A 223 3.56 7.82 10.47
CA ASN A 223 3.60 8.58 11.72
C ASN A 223 2.22 8.64 12.40
N CYS A 224 2.08 7.78 13.40
CA CYS A 224 1.11 7.83 14.49
C CYS A 224 1.86 7.40 15.79
#